data_AF-A0A9P5Q5L6-F1
#
_entry.id   AF-A0A9P5Q5L6-F1
#
_cell.length_a   1.000
_cell.length_b   1.000
_cell.length_c   1.000
_cell.angle_alpha   90.00
_cell.angle_beta   90.00
_cell.angle_gamma   90.00
#
_symmetry.space_group_name_H-M   'P 1'
#
loop_
_entity.id
_entity.type
_entity.pdbx_description
1 polymer ?
#
loop_
_entity_poly.entity_id
_entity_poly.type
_entity_poly.pdbx_seq_one_letter_code
_entity_poly.pdbx_strand_id
1 'polypeptide(L)'
;MSSSPNDVRILVEVLTQDILPKVSSAILWIVVLIIVFMAFLRRGLLPCVTMSSLRKTIDAVDKLLKGHEAEIYKMHTSIVSDGCVDCTNNLRQCIEYKQTWLRIDKVAHKIYEHDRNSSWTIYLSLTRVCMIASSYKRMRTLQDDIQHSIVLSSKQHNDWKLNSNTTQLRRRNISTPQSSAGV
;
A
#
# COMPACT_ATOMS: atom_id res chain seq x y z
N MET A 1 -64.74 -1.35 31.54
CA MET A 1 -63.61 -0.85 32.35
C MET A 1 -63.13 0.44 31.71
N SER A 2 -63.64 1.60 32.17
CA SER A 2 -63.25 2.91 31.65
C SER A 2 -62.01 3.38 32.42
N SER A 3 -60.86 3.45 31.74
CA SER A 3 -59.67 4.12 32.29
C SER A 3 -60.04 5.59 32.54
N SER A 4 -59.88 6.07 33.78
CA SER A 4 -60.24 7.44 34.15
C SER A 4 -59.30 8.41 33.41
N PRO A 5 -59.82 9.51 32.81
CA PRO A 5 -58.98 10.50 32.12
C PRO A 5 -57.94 11.17 33.05
N ASN A 6 -58.10 11.03 34.37
CA ASN A 6 -57.15 11.51 35.37
C ASN A 6 -55.90 10.63 35.47
N ASP A 7 -56.00 9.32 35.20
CA ASP A 7 -54.84 8.42 35.30
C ASP A 7 -53.83 8.69 34.19
N VAL A 8 -54.29 9.03 32.99
CA VAL A 8 -53.43 9.41 31.85
C VAL A 8 -52.73 10.75 32.12
N ARG A 9 -53.42 11.69 32.76
CA ARG A 9 -52.84 13.01 33.12
C ARG A 9 -51.72 12.88 34.15
N ILE A 10 -51.95 12.10 35.20
CA ILE A 10 -50.95 11.83 36.25
C ILE A 10 -49.75 11.09 35.65
N LEU A 11 -49.98 10.10 34.77
CA LEU A 11 -48.90 9.39 34.11
C LEU A 11 -48.06 10.32 33.21
N VAL A 12 -48.71 11.22 32.46
CA VAL A 12 -48.04 12.20 31.59
C VAL A 12 -47.24 13.22 32.41
N GLU A 13 -47.79 13.75 33.50
CA GLU A 13 -47.09 14.70 34.38
C GLU A 13 -45.86 14.06 35.05
N VAL A 14 -45.97 12.82 35.54
CA VAL A 14 -44.83 12.09 36.12
C VAL A 14 -43.77 11.78 35.05
N LEU A 15 -44.17 11.37 33.84
CA LEU A 15 -43.23 11.14 32.73
C LEU A 15 -42.53 12.41 32.25
N THR A 16 -43.25 13.54 32.18
CA THR A 16 -42.67 14.79 31.67
C THR A 16 -41.86 15.56 32.71
N GLN A 17 -42.20 15.49 34.00
CA GLN A 17 -41.46 16.21 35.05
C GLN A 17 -40.27 15.42 35.62
N ASP A 18 -40.37 14.10 35.77
CA ASP A 18 -39.31 13.32 36.42
C ASP A 18 -38.34 12.62 35.46
N ILE A 19 -38.83 12.20 34.28
CA ILE A 19 -38.05 11.36 33.37
C ILE A 19 -37.35 12.21 32.29
N LEU A 20 -38.04 13.19 31.71
CA LEU A 20 -37.47 14.04 30.65
C LEU A 20 -36.18 14.80 31.06
N PRO A 21 -36.08 15.45 32.23
CA PRO A 21 -34.86 16.18 32.60
C PRO A 21 -33.70 15.26 33.04
N LYS A 22 -34.00 14.10 33.65
CA LYS A 22 -32.97 13.12 34.04
C LYS A 22 -32.38 12.39 32.83
N VAL A 23 -33.24 11.97 31.89
CA VAL A 23 -32.82 11.24 30.70
C VAL A 23 -32.17 12.16 29.67
N SER A 24 -32.59 13.43 29.56
CA SER A 24 -31.91 14.40 28.69
C SER A 24 -30.47 14.64 29.12
N SER A 25 -30.18 14.67 30.43
CA SER A 25 -28.81 14.79 30.94
C SER A 25 -27.95 13.59 30.55
N ALA A 26 -28.45 12.36 30.74
CA ALA A 26 -27.71 11.14 30.45
C ALA A 26 -27.43 10.96 28.96
N ILE A 27 -28.43 11.22 28.10
CA ILE A 27 -28.26 11.19 26.65
C ILE A 27 -27.24 12.25 26.20
N LEU A 28 -27.32 13.47 26.75
CA LEU A 28 -26.36 14.53 26.45
C LEU A 28 -24.93 14.12 26.81
N TRP A 29 -24.72 13.52 27.99
CA TRP A 29 -23.41 13.00 28.41
C TRP A 29 -22.90 11.89 27.50
N ILE A 30 -23.75 10.96 27.05
CA ILE A 30 -23.37 9.92 26.08
C ILE A 30 -22.94 10.55 24.76
N VAL A 31 -23.68 11.53 24.25
CA VAL A 31 -23.30 12.24 23.01
C VAL A 31 -21.96 12.97 23.18
N VAL A 32 -21.74 13.65 24.31
CA VAL A 32 -20.46 14.30 24.62
C VAL A 32 -19.33 13.28 24.69
N LEU A 33 -19.52 12.14 25.35
CA LEU A 33 -18.54 11.06 25.43
C LEU A 33 -18.22 10.48 24.05
N ILE A 34 -19.23 10.27 23.19
CA ILE A 34 -19.03 9.82 21.81
C ILE A 34 -18.22 10.84 21.02
N ILE A 35 -18.52 12.14 21.15
CA ILE A 35 -17.77 13.21 20.47
C ILE A 35 -16.33 13.26 20.97
N VAL A 36 -16.10 13.17 22.27
CA VAL A 36 -14.76 13.15 22.87
C VAL A 36 -13.98 11.91 22.44
N PHE A 37 -14.62 10.73 22.43
CA PHE A 37 -14.01 9.48 21.98
C PHE A 37 -13.70 9.52 20.48
N MET A 38 -14.62 10.01 19.64
CA MET A 38 -14.39 10.22 18.21
C MET A 38 -13.25 11.22 17.97
N ALA A 39 -13.17 12.27 18.78
CA ALA A 39 -12.05 13.20 18.75
C ALA A 39 -10.75 12.52 19.19
N PHE A 40 -10.76 11.64 20.19
CA PHE A 40 -9.59 10.88 20.64
C PHE A 40 -9.11 9.87 19.58
N LEU A 41 -10.03 9.12 18.96
CA LEU A 41 -9.74 8.22 17.84
C LEU A 41 -9.15 8.96 16.63
N ARG A 42 -9.69 10.14 16.31
CA ARG A 42 -9.16 11.02 15.26
C ARG A 42 -7.82 11.66 15.63
N ARG A 43 -7.60 11.99 16.91
CA ARG A 43 -6.38 12.67 17.39
C ARG A 43 -5.20 11.74 17.58
N GLY A 44 -5.41 10.54 18.13
CA GLY A 44 -4.33 9.63 18.51
C GLY A 44 -4.18 8.41 17.59
N LEU A 45 -5.27 7.73 17.27
CA LEU A 45 -5.20 6.42 16.61
C LEU A 45 -5.06 6.52 15.09
N LEU A 46 -5.91 7.31 14.43
CA LEU A 46 -5.92 7.40 12.97
C LEU A 46 -4.60 7.91 12.36
N PRO A 47 -3.99 9.03 12.82
CA PRO A 47 -2.73 9.51 12.25
C PRO A 47 -1.54 8.59 12.57
N CYS A 48 -1.50 7.99 13.77
CA CYS A 48 -0.43 7.07 14.13
C CYS A 48 -0.52 5.74 13.37
N VAL A 49 -1.73 5.20 13.18
CA VAL A 49 -1.96 3.97 12.41
C VAL A 49 -1.68 4.19 10.92
N THR A 50 -2.10 5.33 10.36
CA THR A 50 -1.85 5.64 8.94
C THR A 50 -0.37 5.87 8.65
N MET A 51 0.36 6.60 9.52
CA MET A 51 1.80 6.79 9.38
C MET A 51 2.59 5.49 9.60
N SER A 52 2.19 4.66 10.58
CA SER A 52 2.79 3.34 10.79
C SER A 52 2.58 2.42 9.58
N SER A 53 1.38 2.41 9.01
CA SER A 53 1.06 1.68 7.78
C SER A 53 1.87 2.17 6.58
N LEU A 54 1.99 3.49 6.42
CA LEU A 54 2.80 4.09 5.36
C LEU A 54 4.27 3.68 5.49
N ARG A 55 4.83 3.72 6.70
CA ARG A 55 6.22 3.30 6.97
C ARG A 55 6.44 1.82 6.66
N LYS A 56 5.54 0.94 7.10
CA LYS A 56 5.59 -0.49 6.75
C LYS A 56 5.57 -0.71 5.24
N THR A 57 4.78 0.09 4.52
CA THR A 57 4.70 0.01 3.05
C THR A 57 5.98 0.51 2.39
N ILE A 58 6.57 1.61 2.88
CA ILE A 58 7.88 2.12 2.43
C ILE A 58 8.96 1.04 2.61
N ASP A 59 9.02 0.39 3.77
CA ASP A 59 9.99 -0.67 4.06
C ASP A 59 9.78 -1.92 3.18
N ALA A 60 8.51 -2.28 2.92
CA ALA A 60 8.18 -3.39 2.04
C ALA A 60 8.61 -3.12 0.58
N VAL A 61 8.37 -1.90 0.09
CA VAL A 61 8.80 -1.48 -1.25
C VAL A 61 10.32 -1.40 -1.35
N ASP A 62 11.02 -0.91 -0.33
CA ASP A 62 12.49 -0.91 -0.29
C ASP A 62 13.07 -2.33 -0.42
N LYS A 63 12.50 -3.29 0.33
CA LYS A 63 12.91 -4.71 0.23
C LYS A 63 12.64 -5.28 -1.16
N LEU A 64 11.47 -5.01 -1.74
CA LEU A 64 11.12 -5.45 -3.09
C LEU A 64 12.08 -4.87 -4.13
N LEU A 65 12.37 -3.57 -4.03
CA LEU A 65 13.27 -2.87 -4.94
C LEU A 65 14.69 -3.44 -4.87
N LYS A 66 15.22 -3.68 -3.66
CA LYS A 66 16.54 -4.32 -3.47
C LYS A 66 16.59 -5.74 -4.05
N GLY A 67 15.52 -6.51 -3.87
CA GLY A 67 15.40 -7.86 -4.45
C GLY A 67 15.42 -7.82 -5.97
N HIS A 68 14.64 -6.91 -6.57
CA HIS A 68 14.57 -6.73 -8.02
C HIS A 68 15.90 -6.22 -8.61
N GLU A 69 16.54 -5.25 -7.95
CA GLU A 69 17.86 -4.73 -8.33
C GLU A 69 18.90 -5.88 -8.36
N ALA A 70 18.94 -6.71 -7.33
CA ALA A 70 19.84 -7.88 -7.28
C ALA A 70 19.54 -8.91 -8.38
N GLU A 71 18.27 -9.13 -8.70
CA GLU A 71 17.84 -10.05 -9.77
C GLU A 71 18.26 -9.53 -11.15
N ILE A 72 18.07 -8.23 -11.42
CA ILE A 72 18.55 -7.59 -12.66
C ILE A 72 20.07 -7.71 -12.77
N TYR A 73 20.82 -7.45 -11.69
CA TYR A 73 22.28 -7.58 -11.69
C TYR A 73 22.74 -9.02 -11.96
N LYS A 74 22.06 -10.01 -11.36
CA LYS A 74 22.33 -11.43 -11.61
C LYS A 74 22.04 -11.82 -13.06
N MET A 75 20.93 -11.33 -13.61
CA MET A 75 20.56 -11.56 -15.00
C MET A 75 21.59 -10.93 -15.94
N HIS A 76 21.96 -9.67 -15.72
CA HIS A 76 22.97 -8.96 -16.51
C HIS A 76 24.34 -9.68 -16.50
N THR A 77 24.81 -10.14 -15.33
CA THR A 77 26.08 -10.88 -15.24
C THR A 77 26.04 -12.22 -15.97
N SER A 78 24.92 -12.94 -15.98
CA SER A 78 24.78 -14.18 -16.75
C SER A 78 24.67 -13.96 -18.27
N ILE A 79 24.19 -12.78 -18.69
CA ILE A 79 23.82 -12.48 -20.08
C ILE A 79 24.91 -11.74 -20.85
N VAL A 80 25.81 -11.01 -20.19
CA VAL A 80 26.97 -10.38 -20.85
C VAL A 80 27.85 -11.43 -21.56
N SER A 81 27.72 -12.72 -21.21
CA SER A 81 28.34 -13.83 -21.94
C SER A 81 27.59 -14.27 -23.20
N ASP A 82 26.33 -13.87 -23.42
CA ASP A 82 25.41 -14.45 -24.42
C ASP A 82 24.58 -13.41 -25.24
N GLY A 83 24.76 -12.11 -25.00
CA GLY A 83 24.32 -11.04 -25.90
C GLY A 83 22.81 -10.71 -25.94
N CYS A 84 22.13 -10.57 -24.78
CA CYS A 84 20.73 -10.10 -24.76
C CYS A 84 20.63 -8.56 -24.73
N VAL A 85 19.65 -8.02 -25.46
CA VAL A 85 19.45 -6.58 -25.72
C VAL A 85 18.57 -5.88 -24.67
N ASP A 86 17.86 -6.60 -23.79
CA ASP A 86 16.80 -6.01 -22.95
C ASP A 86 17.17 -5.70 -21.48
N CYS A 87 18.39 -6.03 -21.04
CA CYS A 87 18.82 -5.76 -19.67
C CYS A 87 18.95 -4.27 -19.35
N THR A 88 19.22 -3.44 -20.35
CA THR A 88 19.39 -1.98 -20.20
C THR A 88 18.07 -1.29 -19.90
N ASN A 89 16.96 -1.78 -20.47
CA ASN A 89 15.63 -1.21 -20.25
C ASN A 89 15.11 -1.51 -18.83
N ASN A 90 15.29 -2.74 -18.34
CA ASN A 90 14.93 -3.13 -16.97
C ASN A 90 15.74 -2.36 -15.92
N LEU A 91 17.03 -2.14 -16.17
CA LEU A 91 17.88 -1.32 -15.30
C LEU A 91 17.39 0.13 -15.23
N ARG A 92 17.02 0.72 -16.38
CA ARG A 92 16.46 2.07 -16.45
C ARG A 92 15.16 2.18 -15.65
N GLN A 93 14.23 1.24 -15.81
CA GLN A 93 12.99 1.20 -15.03
C GLN A 93 13.27 1.08 -13.52
N CYS A 94 14.23 0.24 -13.12
CA CYS A 94 14.62 0.10 -11.72
C CYS A 94 15.14 1.42 -11.13
N ILE A 95 15.90 2.21 -11.90
CA ILE A 95 16.37 3.55 -11.49
C ILE A 95 15.18 4.51 -11.33
N GLU A 96 14.21 4.49 -12.24
CA GLU A 96 13.01 5.33 -12.15
C GLU A 96 12.14 4.98 -10.93
N TYR A 97 12.00 3.69 -10.62
CA TYR A 97 11.32 3.23 -9.41
C TYR A 97 12.04 3.70 -8.14
N LYS A 98 13.37 3.60 -8.10
CA LYS A 98 14.20 4.08 -6.99
C LYS A 98 14.07 5.58 -6.76
N GLN A 99 14.08 6.36 -7.82
CA GLN A 99 13.85 7.81 -7.73
C GLN A 99 12.45 8.16 -7.23
N THR A 100 11.44 7.41 -7.65
CA THR A 100 10.05 7.62 -7.21
C THR A 100 9.90 7.26 -5.73
N TRP A 101 10.47 6.13 -5.31
CA TRP A 101 10.53 5.73 -3.91
C TRP A 101 11.22 6.80 -3.04
N LEU A 102 12.40 7.29 -3.43
CA LEU A 102 13.12 8.35 -2.71
C LEU A 102 12.30 9.64 -2.57
N ARG A 103 11.55 10.02 -3.61
CA ARG A 103 10.67 11.19 -3.56
C ARG A 103 9.55 11.01 -2.54
N ILE A 104 8.93 9.83 -2.48
CA ILE A 104 7.85 9.54 -1.53
C ILE A 104 8.41 9.46 -0.10
N ASP A 105 9.56 8.82 0.10
CA ASP A 105 10.22 8.72 1.41
C ASP A 105 10.59 10.11 1.95
N LYS A 106 11.16 10.99 1.12
CA LYS A 106 11.46 12.37 1.50
C LYS A 106 10.21 13.15 1.93
N VAL A 107 9.08 12.96 1.24
CA VAL A 107 7.79 13.58 1.62
C VAL A 107 7.30 13.01 2.96
N ALA A 108 7.37 11.70 3.16
CA ALA A 108 6.99 11.06 4.42
C ALA A 108 7.86 11.55 5.59
N HIS A 109 9.17 11.70 5.37
CA HIS A 109 10.10 12.23 6.36
C HIS A 109 9.79 13.70 6.70
N LYS A 110 9.49 14.53 5.70
CA LYS A 110 9.09 15.92 5.91
C LYS A 110 7.78 16.03 6.71
N ILE A 111 6.81 15.15 6.46
CA ILE A 111 5.58 15.08 7.25
C ILE A 111 5.91 14.73 8.71
N TYR A 112 6.77 13.74 8.93
CA TYR A 112 7.19 13.32 10.27
C TYR A 112 7.93 14.43 11.04
N GLU A 113 8.83 15.14 10.38
CA GLU A 113 9.57 16.26 10.99
C GLU A 113 8.64 17.43 11.32
N HIS A 114 7.70 17.74 10.42
CA HIS A 114 6.68 18.76 10.67
C HIS A 114 5.78 18.37 11.84
N ASP A 115 5.39 17.11 11.92
CA ASP A 115 4.57 16.55 13.00
C ASP A 115 5.24 16.65 14.38
N ARG A 116 6.57 16.54 14.44
CA ARG A 116 7.35 16.67 15.68
C ARG A 116 7.29 18.07 16.28
N ASN A 117 7.21 19.11 15.44
CA ASN A 117 7.28 20.51 15.85
C ASN A 117 5.92 21.24 15.78
N SER A 118 4.84 20.55 15.39
CA SER A 118 3.54 21.18 15.14
C SER A 118 2.55 21.02 16.27
N SER A 119 1.68 22.02 16.44
CA SER A 119 0.52 21.93 17.32
C SER A 119 -0.51 20.93 16.77
N TRP A 120 -1.25 20.30 17.69
CA TRP A 120 -2.23 19.25 17.39
C TRP A 120 -3.33 19.65 16.39
N THR A 121 -3.56 20.94 16.16
CA THR A 121 -4.54 21.44 15.19
C THR A 121 -4.12 21.18 13.74
N ILE A 122 -2.81 21.15 13.47
CA ILE A 122 -2.26 20.84 12.13
C ILE A 122 -2.47 19.35 11.78
N TYR A 123 -2.54 18.48 12.79
CA TYR A 123 -2.75 17.04 12.61
C TYR A 123 -4.09 16.71 11.93
N LEU A 124 -5.11 17.56 12.13
CA LEU A 124 -6.46 17.41 11.56
C LEU A 124 -6.64 18.18 10.23
N SER A 125 -5.60 18.82 9.71
CA SER A 125 -5.73 19.55 8.44
C SER A 125 -6.03 18.60 7.28
N LEU A 126 -7.04 18.97 6.48
CA LEU A 126 -7.40 18.28 5.23
C LEU A 126 -6.18 18.09 4.32
N THR A 127 -5.32 19.11 4.25
CA THR A 127 -4.06 19.08 3.50
C THR A 127 -3.18 17.90 3.89
N ARG A 128 -3.03 17.63 5.20
CA ARG A 128 -2.22 16.52 5.72
C ARG A 128 -2.81 15.16 5.37
N VAL A 129 -4.13 15.00 5.55
CA VAL A 129 -4.82 13.76 5.18
C VAL A 129 -4.65 13.49 3.68
N CYS A 130 -4.79 14.50 2.83
CA CYS A 130 -4.57 14.39 1.39
C CYS A 130 -3.11 14.06 1.04
N MET A 131 -2.12 14.65 1.73
CA MET A 131 -0.70 14.34 1.52
C MET A 131 -0.36 12.90 1.90
N ILE A 132 -0.84 12.41 3.04
CA ILE A 132 -0.62 11.02 3.47
C ILE A 132 -1.33 10.05 2.52
N ALA A 133 -2.60 10.31 2.19
CA ALA A 133 -3.37 9.46 1.29
C ALA A 133 -2.76 9.39 -0.12
N SER A 134 -2.33 10.54 -0.67
CA SER A 134 -1.67 10.58 -1.99
C SER A 134 -0.32 9.87 -1.99
N SER A 135 0.47 10.02 -0.92
CA SER A 135 1.75 9.32 -0.74
C SER A 135 1.55 7.80 -0.65
N TYR A 136 0.55 7.37 0.13
CA TYR A 136 0.19 5.96 0.25
C TYR A 136 -0.30 5.38 -1.08
N LYS A 137 -1.18 6.09 -1.80
CA LYS A 137 -1.65 5.67 -3.12
C LYS A 137 -0.50 5.52 -4.11
N ARG A 138 0.40 6.52 -4.17
CA ARG A 138 1.61 6.45 -5.02
C ARG A 138 2.52 5.29 -4.66
N MET A 139 2.71 5.02 -3.37
CA MET A 139 3.52 3.90 -2.92
C MET A 139 2.90 2.55 -3.30
N ARG A 140 1.58 2.42 -3.21
CA ARG A 140 0.87 1.22 -3.67
C ARG A 140 0.98 1.02 -5.17
N THR A 141 0.79 2.07 -5.97
CA THR A 141 1.01 1.99 -7.42
C THR A 141 2.45 1.58 -7.74
N LEU A 142 3.45 2.16 -7.06
CA LEU A 142 4.84 1.78 -7.24
C LEU A 142 5.09 0.31 -6.88
N GLN A 143 4.48 -0.19 -5.82
CA GLN A 143 4.55 -1.59 -5.43
C GLN A 143 4.00 -2.50 -6.53
N ASP A 144 2.80 -2.19 -7.04
CA ASP A 144 2.14 -2.96 -8.08
C ASP A 144 2.95 -2.94 -9.39
N ASP A 145 3.50 -1.78 -9.76
CA ASP A 145 4.36 -1.61 -10.94
C ASP A 145 5.64 -2.44 -10.84
N ILE A 146 6.32 -2.43 -9.68
CA ILE A 146 7.51 -3.25 -9.44
C ILE A 146 7.14 -4.74 -9.52
N GLN A 147 6.06 -5.17 -8.88
CA GLN A 147 5.63 -6.58 -8.92
C GLN A 147 5.30 -7.02 -10.35
N HIS A 148 4.58 -6.18 -11.09
CA HIS A 148 4.26 -6.46 -12.48
C HIS A 148 5.52 -6.55 -13.35
N SER A 149 6.48 -5.63 -13.15
CA SER A 149 7.77 -5.65 -13.86
C SER A 149 8.58 -6.92 -13.54
N ILE A 150 8.62 -7.36 -12.28
CA ILE A 150 9.25 -8.64 -11.88
C ILE A 150 8.62 -9.81 -12.64
N VAL A 151 7.29 -9.89 -12.68
CA VAL A 151 6.57 -10.97 -13.38
C VAL A 151 6.87 -10.96 -14.87
N LEU A 152 6.86 -9.78 -15.51
CA LEU A 152 7.18 -9.64 -16.93
C LEU A 152 8.63 -10.03 -17.23
N SER A 153 9.58 -9.56 -16.43
CA SER A 153 11.00 -9.88 -16.57
C SER A 153 11.25 -11.39 -16.42
N SER A 154 10.62 -12.02 -15.43
CA SER A 154 10.69 -13.47 -15.22
C SER A 154 10.12 -14.26 -16.40
N LYS A 155 8.96 -13.85 -16.92
CA LYS A 155 8.35 -14.47 -18.10
C LYS A 155 9.27 -14.36 -19.31
N GLN A 156 9.79 -13.16 -19.56
CA GLN A 156 10.71 -12.91 -20.68
C GLN A 156 12.00 -13.73 -20.57
N HIS A 157 12.56 -13.85 -19.36
CA HIS A 157 13.73 -14.68 -19.12
C HIS A 157 13.45 -16.17 -19.42
N ASN A 158 12.30 -16.68 -18.98
CA ASN A 158 11.89 -18.06 -19.26
C ASN A 158 11.67 -18.30 -20.75
N ASP A 159 11.01 -17.38 -21.45
CA ASP A 159 10.79 -17.45 -22.90
C ASP A 159 12.12 -17.44 -23.66
N TRP A 160 13.05 -16.58 -23.26
CA TRP A 160 14.40 -16.54 -23.83
C TRP A 160 15.15 -17.85 -23.61
N LYS A 161 15.12 -18.40 -22.39
CA LYS A 161 15.76 -19.67 -22.05
C LYS A 161 15.16 -20.86 -22.81
N LEU A 162 13.85 -20.85 -23.02
CA LEU A 162 13.16 -21.85 -23.84
C LEU A 162 13.64 -21.75 -25.29
N ASN A 163 13.66 -20.54 -25.85
CA ASN A 163 14.05 -20.30 -27.24
C ASN A 163 15.53 -20.58 -27.51
N SER A 164 16.42 -20.27 -26.57
CA SER A 164 17.83 -20.61 -26.69
C SER A 164 18.05 -22.13 -26.67
N ASN A 165 17.36 -22.86 -25.78
CA ASN A 165 17.41 -24.32 -25.73
C ASN A 165 16.85 -24.97 -27.00
N THR A 166 15.71 -24.52 -27.53
CA THR A 166 15.15 -25.07 -28.77
C THR A 166 16.08 -24.81 -29.96
N THR A 167 16.69 -23.62 -30.02
CA THR A 167 17.67 -23.27 -31.05
C THR A 167 18.93 -24.13 -30.96
N GLN A 168 19.45 -24.39 -29.75
CA GLN A 168 20.60 -25.27 -29.54
C GLN A 168 20.29 -26.73 -29.92
N LEU A 169 19.11 -27.25 -29.54
CA LEU A 169 18.66 -28.59 -29.93
C LEU A 169 18.53 -28.71 -31.45
N ARG A 170 17.97 -27.68 -32.11
CA ARG A 170 17.88 -27.63 -33.57
C ARG A 170 19.27 -27.63 -34.22
N ARG A 171 20.24 -26.87 -33.68
CA ARG A 171 21.63 -26.89 -34.16
C ARG A 171 22.27 -28.26 -33.97
N ARG A 172 22.11 -28.92 -32.81
CA ARG A 172 22.64 -30.29 -32.60
C ARG A 172 22.08 -31.29 -33.58
N ASN A 173 20.76 -31.29 -33.82
CA ASN A 173 20.13 -32.24 -34.74
C ASN A 173 20.59 -32.04 -36.19
N ILE A 174 20.88 -30.81 -36.61
CA ILE A 174 21.44 -30.50 -37.95
C ILE A 174 22.93 -30.89 -38.06
N SER A 175 23.65 -30.95 -36.93
CA SER A 175 25.08 -31.22 -36.89
C SER A 175 25.43 -32.71 -36.80
N THR A 176 24.44 -33.60 -36.72
CA THR A 176 24.66 -35.05 -36.78
C THR A 176 24.72 -35.47 -38.25
N PRO A 177 25.91 -35.72 -38.84
CA PRO A 177 25.96 -36.34 -40.15
C PRO A 177 25.30 -37.72 -40.04
N GLN A 178 24.33 -38.00 -40.92
CA GLN A 178 23.93 -39.36 -41.21
C GLN A 178 25.16 -40.10 -41.73
N SER A 179 25.90 -40.74 -40.81
CA SER A 179 26.79 -41.84 -41.17
C SER A 179 25.89 -43.01 -41.54
N SER A 180 25.38 -42.99 -42.77
CA SER A 180 24.85 -44.17 -43.44
C SER A 180 26.05 -45.06 -43.78
N ALA A 181 26.43 -45.90 -42.83
CA ALA A 181 27.23 -47.08 -43.05
C ALA A 181 26.30 -48.29 -43.20
N GLY A 182 26.49 -49.06 -44.26
CA GLY A 182 25.82 -50.33 -44.55
C GLY A 182 24.75 -50.17 -45.64
N VAL A 183 24.83 -50.81 -46.81
CA VAL A 183 25.60 -51.98 -47.30
C VAL A 183 25.82 -51.81 -48.79
#